data_AF-A0A929QU23-F1
#
_entry.id   AF-A0A929QU23-F1
#
_cell.length_a   1.000
_cell.length_b   1.000
_cell.length_c   1.000
_cell.angle_alpha   90.00
_cell.angle_beta   90.00
_cell.angle_gamma   90.00
#
_symmetry.space_group_name_H-M   'P 1'
#
loop_
_entity.id
_entity.type
_entity.pdbx_description
1 polymer ?
#
loop_
_entity_poly.entity_id
_entity_poly.type
_entity_poly.pdbx_seq_one_letter_code
_entity_poly.pdbx_strand_id
1 'polypeptide(L)'
;MCGTWSLVGIENDLPLVNAKTYQANYTNERGVYHTYRLLKNITGMWCLQEIACLTDYQFSYQEMAEQAASLHAFLQEIDLNHDRFNNPKNMIEEIQAACRESRQPIPKTVGELVMCVYSNLARIYARELKQLEDLSGKTIDYLHVVGGGSNVSLLNQLTANLIGKEVIAGPGEATAIGIILVQMISVGEFENLSQARHWLASSSSFECYRPQI
;
A
#
# COMPACT_ATOMS: atom_id res chain seq x y z
N MET A 1 4.69 3.08 -0.63
CA MET A 1 5.18 2.14 -1.68
C MET A 1 4.40 0.85 -1.51
N CYS A 2 3.83 0.31 -2.59
CA CYS A 2 3.06 -0.92 -2.60
C CYS A 2 3.78 -1.97 -3.48
N GLY A 3 4.29 -3.02 -2.86
CA GLY A 3 4.95 -4.16 -3.51
C GLY A 3 4.60 -5.45 -2.77
N THR A 4 5.48 -6.47 -2.78
CA THR A 4 5.31 -7.67 -1.92
C THR A 4 5.10 -7.27 -0.46
N TRP A 5 5.88 -6.29 -0.02
CA TRP A 5 5.67 -5.53 1.21
C TRP A 5 5.16 -4.14 0.87
N SER A 6 4.41 -3.55 1.80
CA SER A 6 3.94 -2.19 1.70
C SER A 6 4.59 -1.32 2.77
N LEU A 7 5.01 -0.13 2.36
CA LEU A 7 5.54 0.91 3.24
C LEU A 7 4.59 2.11 3.19
N VAL A 8 4.03 2.46 4.33
CA VAL A 8 3.16 3.64 4.50
C VAL A 8 3.87 4.63 5.43
N GLY A 9 3.93 5.89 5.02
CA GLY A 9 4.73 6.87 5.76
C GLY A 9 4.68 8.28 5.20
N ILE A 10 5.36 9.19 5.89
CA ILE A 10 5.52 10.60 5.54
C ILE A 10 7.00 11.00 5.56
N GLU A 11 7.33 12.08 4.85
CA GLU A 11 8.64 12.73 4.90
C GLU A 11 8.66 13.81 6.01
N ASN A 12 9.71 13.83 6.82
CA ASN A 12 9.94 14.77 7.91
C ASN A 12 11.37 15.30 7.89
N ASP A 13 11.58 16.53 8.34
CA ASP A 13 12.92 17.12 8.45
C ASP A 13 13.71 16.55 9.63
N LEU A 14 13.00 16.11 10.68
CA LEU A 14 13.57 15.53 11.89
C LEU A 14 12.92 14.17 12.19
N PRO A 15 13.66 13.23 12.79
CA PRO A 15 13.09 11.95 13.19
C PRO A 15 12.13 12.16 14.35
N LEU A 16 11.02 11.42 14.33
CA LEU A 16 10.02 11.44 15.40
C LEU A 16 10.26 10.26 16.35
N VAL A 17 11.01 10.51 17.41
CA VAL A 17 11.43 9.48 18.38
C VAL A 17 10.76 9.74 19.72
N ASN A 18 9.67 9.03 20.01
CA ASN A 18 8.97 9.13 21.29
C ASN A 18 8.23 7.81 21.62
N ALA A 19 7.62 7.75 22.80
CA ALA A 19 6.91 6.55 23.27
C ALA A 19 5.75 6.16 22.35
N LYS A 20 5.05 7.13 21.74
CA LYS A 20 3.92 6.86 20.83
C LYS A 20 4.41 6.20 19.54
N THR A 21 5.47 6.72 18.93
CA THR A 21 6.03 6.13 17.69
C THR A 21 6.62 4.74 17.94
N TYR A 22 7.25 4.53 19.10
CA TYR A 22 7.71 3.21 19.53
C TYR A 22 6.56 2.21 19.71
N GLN A 23 5.53 2.58 20.47
CA GLN A 23 4.36 1.71 20.71
C GLN A 23 3.59 1.38 19.43
N ALA A 24 3.53 2.33 18.50
CA ALA A 24 2.90 2.14 17.20
C ALA A 24 3.74 1.32 16.20
N ASN A 25 4.97 0.96 16.57
CA ASN A 25 5.94 0.23 15.74
C ASN A 25 6.30 0.97 14.44
N TYR A 26 6.54 2.29 14.53
CA TYR A 26 7.02 3.11 13.42
C TYR A 26 8.55 3.25 13.42
N THR A 27 9.13 3.27 12.23
CA THR A 27 10.56 3.45 12.00
C THR A 27 10.82 4.83 11.40
N ASN A 28 11.96 5.42 11.76
CA ASN A 28 12.50 6.61 11.11
C ASN A 28 13.65 6.18 10.19
N GLU A 29 13.36 6.01 8.90
CA GLU A 29 14.40 5.70 7.89
C GLU A 29 15.02 6.99 7.35
N ARG A 30 16.30 6.94 6.97
CA ARG A 30 16.96 8.09 6.36
C ARG A 30 16.48 8.26 4.91
N GLY A 31 16.14 9.50 4.55
CA GLY A 31 15.87 9.93 3.18
C GLY A 31 17.07 10.64 2.55
N VAL A 32 16.91 11.07 1.31
CA VAL A 32 17.88 11.92 0.62
C VAL A 32 17.83 13.36 1.16
N TYR A 33 18.91 14.12 0.97
CA TYR A 33 18.95 15.55 1.30
C TYR A 33 18.52 15.90 2.74
N HIS A 34 19.02 15.14 3.72
CA HIS A 34 18.78 15.35 5.16
C HIS A 34 17.33 15.18 5.63
N THR A 35 16.50 14.49 4.85
CA THR A 35 15.14 14.12 5.26
C THR A 35 15.10 12.78 5.99
N TYR A 36 13.99 12.55 6.69
CA TYR A 36 13.63 11.28 7.32
C TYR A 36 12.28 10.82 6.79
N ARG A 37 12.09 9.52 6.68
CA ARG A 37 10.81 8.89 6.37
C ARG A 37 10.31 8.22 7.63
N LEU A 38 9.29 8.79 8.25
CA LEU A 38 8.54 8.13 9.33
C LEU A 38 7.57 7.17 8.66
N LEU A 39 7.82 5.87 8.78
CA LEU A 39 7.06 4.85 8.07
C LEU A 39 6.87 3.58 8.88
N LYS A 40 5.96 2.75 8.43
CA LYS A 40 5.71 1.42 8.97
C LYS A 40 5.67 0.38 7.86
N ASN A 41 6.24 -0.78 8.17
CA ASN A 41 6.11 -1.97 7.36
C ASN A 41 4.73 -2.58 7.61
N ILE A 42 4.01 -2.83 6.52
CA ILE A 42 2.75 -3.54 6.53
C ILE A 42 2.76 -4.58 5.42
N THR A 43 1.93 -5.61 5.58
CA THR A 43 1.73 -6.63 4.56
C THR A 43 1.29 -5.96 3.26
N GLY A 44 1.98 -6.30 2.17
CA GLY A 44 1.66 -5.81 0.84
C GLY A 44 0.94 -6.88 0.03
N MET A 45 1.34 -7.00 -1.22
CA MET A 45 0.76 -7.91 -2.22
C MET A 45 1.20 -9.37 -2.05
N TRP A 46 1.97 -9.70 -1.00
CA TRP A 46 2.45 -11.06 -0.72
C TRP A 46 1.34 -12.12 -0.76
N CYS A 47 0.20 -11.86 -0.10
CA CYS A 47 -0.91 -12.80 -0.08
C CYS A 47 -1.46 -13.08 -1.49
N LEU A 48 -1.48 -12.07 -2.37
CA LEU A 48 -1.92 -12.27 -3.77
C LEU A 48 -0.93 -13.10 -4.57
N GLN A 49 0.37 -12.90 -4.36
CA GLN A 49 1.42 -13.68 -5.01
C GLN A 49 1.31 -15.15 -4.64
N GLU A 50 1.08 -15.43 -3.35
CA GLU A 50 0.87 -16.79 -2.86
C GLU A 50 -0.43 -17.41 -3.40
N ILE A 51 -1.54 -16.67 -3.46
CA ILE A 51 -2.79 -17.15 -4.07
C ILE A 51 -2.56 -17.51 -5.55
N ALA A 52 -1.90 -16.64 -6.30
CA ALA A 52 -1.58 -16.90 -7.70
C ALA A 52 -0.71 -18.17 -7.85
N CYS A 53 0.32 -18.31 -7.02
CA CYS A 53 1.20 -19.49 -7.05
C CYS A 53 0.46 -20.79 -6.66
N LEU A 54 -0.36 -20.77 -5.60
CA LEU A 54 -1.11 -21.94 -5.10
C LEU A 54 -2.24 -22.38 -6.03
N THR A 55 -2.60 -21.52 -6.99
CA THR A 55 -3.56 -21.81 -8.06
C THR A 55 -2.86 -22.06 -9.40
N ASP A 56 -1.56 -22.38 -9.38
CA ASP A 56 -0.72 -22.65 -10.56
C ASP A 56 -0.79 -21.54 -11.63
N TYR A 57 -0.93 -20.28 -11.19
CA TYR A 57 -1.08 -19.12 -12.06
C TYR A 57 -2.21 -19.29 -13.09
N GLN A 58 -3.29 -19.95 -12.70
CA GLN A 58 -4.48 -20.15 -13.55
C GLN A 58 -5.05 -18.83 -14.07
N PHE A 59 -4.86 -17.73 -13.33
CA PHE A 59 -5.30 -16.39 -13.70
C PHE A 59 -4.14 -15.40 -13.60
N SER A 60 -4.09 -14.45 -14.53
CA SER A 60 -3.26 -13.26 -14.41
C SER A 60 -3.73 -12.37 -13.26
N TYR A 61 -2.84 -11.51 -12.73
CA TYR A 61 -3.22 -10.55 -11.69
C TYR A 61 -4.37 -9.62 -12.11
N GLN A 62 -4.45 -9.31 -13.42
CA GLN A 62 -5.55 -8.51 -13.96
C GLN A 62 -6.87 -9.29 -13.87
N GLU A 63 -6.92 -10.53 -14.33
CA GLU A 63 -8.12 -11.37 -14.24
C GLU A 63 -8.54 -11.63 -12.78
N MET A 64 -7.56 -11.81 -11.88
CA MET A 64 -7.82 -11.90 -10.44
C MET A 64 -8.50 -10.64 -9.90
N ALA A 65 -8.03 -9.45 -10.30
CA ALA A 65 -8.62 -8.18 -9.90
C ALA A 65 -10.01 -7.97 -10.51
N GLU A 66 -10.24 -8.38 -11.77
CA GLU A 66 -11.53 -8.32 -12.44
C GLU A 66 -12.57 -9.23 -11.76
N GLN A 67 -12.18 -10.47 -11.41
CA GLN A 67 -13.04 -11.37 -10.64
C GLN A 67 -13.41 -10.76 -9.30
N ALA A 68 -12.43 -10.20 -8.58
CA ALA A 68 -12.69 -9.53 -7.31
C ALA A 68 -13.63 -8.33 -7.48
N ALA A 69 -13.45 -7.50 -8.50
CA ALA A 69 -14.25 -6.29 -8.72
C ALA A 69 -15.76 -6.56 -8.90
N SER A 70 -16.14 -7.79 -9.28
CA SER A 70 -17.54 -8.21 -9.38
C SER A 70 -18.20 -8.59 -8.04
N LEU A 71 -17.44 -8.60 -6.95
CA LEU A 71 -17.87 -9.07 -5.63
C LEU A 71 -18.05 -7.91 -4.64
N HIS A 72 -18.80 -8.17 -3.58
CA HIS A 72 -18.93 -7.22 -2.46
C HIS A 72 -17.63 -7.18 -1.66
N ALA A 73 -17.08 -5.97 -1.48
CA ALA A 73 -15.95 -5.71 -0.62
C ALA A 73 -16.33 -5.82 0.87
N PHE A 74 -15.31 -5.95 1.72
CA PHE A 74 -15.41 -5.82 3.18
C PHE A 74 -16.25 -6.88 3.91
N LEU A 75 -16.54 -8.01 3.26
CA LEU A 75 -17.24 -9.14 3.88
C LEU A 75 -16.41 -9.82 4.98
N GLN A 76 -15.08 -9.77 4.86
CA GLN A 76 -14.14 -10.32 5.83
C GLN A 76 -13.25 -9.23 6.44
N GLU A 77 -12.96 -9.35 7.72
CA GLU A 77 -12.02 -8.57 8.51
C GLU A 77 -10.95 -9.48 9.11
N ILE A 78 -9.77 -9.49 8.50
CA ILE A 78 -8.60 -10.23 8.96
C ILE A 78 -7.40 -9.27 9.04
N ASP A 79 -6.58 -9.43 10.08
CA ASP A 79 -5.36 -8.65 10.21
C ASP A 79 -4.23 -9.30 9.41
N LEU A 80 -4.02 -8.82 8.18
CA LEU A 80 -2.96 -9.32 7.31
C LEU A 80 -1.55 -9.04 7.85
N ASN A 81 -1.38 -8.17 8.85
CA ASN A 81 -0.09 -7.95 9.52
C ASN A 81 0.17 -8.97 10.64
N HIS A 82 -0.78 -9.87 10.93
CA HIS A 82 -0.57 -10.93 11.92
C HIS A 82 0.46 -11.93 11.41
N ASP A 83 1.37 -12.38 12.30
CA ASP A 83 2.52 -13.25 11.95
C ASP A 83 2.15 -14.55 11.22
N ARG A 84 0.89 -14.99 11.34
CA ARG A 84 0.35 -16.15 10.66
C ARG A 84 0.42 -16.02 9.13
N PHE A 85 0.42 -14.79 8.60
CA PHE A 85 0.47 -14.50 7.17
C PHE A 85 1.88 -14.22 6.64
N ASN A 86 2.92 -14.25 7.50
CA ASN A 86 4.28 -13.97 7.05
C ASN A 86 4.81 -15.06 6.12
N ASN A 87 4.60 -16.34 6.47
CA ASN A 87 5.01 -17.48 5.65
C ASN A 87 4.24 -18.77 6.05
N PRO A 88 2.90 -18.81 5.91
CA PRO A 88 2.14 -20.02 6.18
C PRO A 88 2.49 -21.13 5.19
N LYS A 89 2.24 -22.40 5.56
CA LYS A 89 2.41 -23.53 4.63
C LYS A 89 1.49 -23.41 3.41
N ASN A 90 0.32 -22.81 3.58
CA ASN A 90 -0.65 -22.55 2.53
C ASN A 90 -1.42 -21.27 2.87
N MET A 91 -1.20 -20.21 2.09
CA MET A 91 -1.83 -18.91 2.31
C MET A 91 -3.36 -18.95 2.21
N ILE A 92 -3.91 -19.74 1.28
CA ILE A 92 -5.35 -19.86 1.07
C ILE A 92 -6.02 -20.49 2.30
N GLU A 93 -5.47 -21.61 2.78
CA GLU A 93 -5.98 -22.27 3.99
C GLU A 93 -5.87 -21.37 5.23
N GLU A 94 -4.78 -20.59 5.34
CA GLU A 94 -4.58 -19.67 6.46
C GLU A 94 -5.61 -18.53 6.47
N ILE A 95 -5.90 -17.93 5.30
CA ILE A 95 -6.96 -16.91 5.15
C ILE A 95 -8.32 -17.51 5.53
N GLN A 96 -8.62 -18.72 5.06
CA GLN A 96 -9.87 -19.41 5.38
C GLN A 96 -9.97 -19.77 6.86
N ALA A 97 -8.87 -20.15 7.50
CA ALA A 97 -8.79 -20.42 8.93
C ALA A 97 -9.07 -19.17 9.76
N ALA A 98 -8.43 -18.03 9.44
CA ALA A 98 -8.69 -16.76 10.11
C ALA A 98 -10.17 -16.33 10.02
N CYS A 99 -10.80 -16.51 8.84
CA CYS A 99 -12.22 -16.24 8.66
C CYS A 99 -13.10 -17.20 9.50
N ARG A 100 -12.75 -18.49 9.54
CA ARG A 100 -13.49 -19.52 10.28
C ARG A 100 -13.44 -19.30 11.79
N GLU A 101 -12.26 -19.00 12.33
CA GLU A 101 -12.03 -18.74 13.77
C GLU A 101 -12.88 -17.57 14.26
N SER A 102 -13.02 -16.54 13.42
CA SER A 102 -13.81 -15.34 13.69
C SER A 102 -15.28 -15.44 13.25
N ARG A 103 -15.72 -16.61 12.76
CA ARG A 103 -17.09 -16.90 12.29
C ARG A 103 -17.57 -15.99 11.15
N GLN A 104 -16.64 -15.57 10.30
CA GLN A 104 -16.91 -14.76 9.12
C GLN A 104 -17.15 -15.65 7.88
N PRO A 105 -17.74 -15.12 6.79
CA PRO A 105 -17.88 -15.86 5.54
C PRO A 105 -16.52 -16.31 5.00
N ILE A 106 -16.37 -17.60 4.73
CA ILE A 106 -15.11 -18.20 4.27
C ILE A 106 -14.97 -17.99 2.75
N PRO A 107 -13.94 -17.28 2.25
CA PRO A 107 -13.70 -17.12 0.83
C PRO A 107 -13.27 -18.46 0.19
N LYS A 108 -13.88 -18.82 -0.94
CA LYS A 108 -13.66 -20.11 -1.62
C LYS A 108 -13.07 -19.95 -3.02
N THR A 109 -13.50 -18.93 -3.75
CA THR A 109 -13.03 -18.66 -5.11
C THR A 109 -11.83 -17.71 -5.10
N VAL A 110 -11.07 -17.68 -6.21
CA VAL A 110 -9.94 -16.76 -6.39
C VAL A 110 -10.40 -15.30 -6.25
N GLY A 111 -11.52 -14.92 -6.88
CA GLY A 111 -12.11 -13.59 -6.72
C GLY A 111 -12.44 -13.24 -5.27
N GLU A 112 -13.05 -14.17 -4.52
CA GLU A 112 -13.39 -13.94 -3.10
C GLU A 112 -12.13 -13.78 -2.23
N LEU A 113 -11.10 -14.60 -2.46
CA LEU A 113 -9.83 -14.50 -1.75
C LEU A 113 -9.14 -13.16 -2.04
N VAL A 114 -9.10 -12.75 -3.31
CA VAL A 114 -8.48 -11.49 -3.75
C VAL A 114 -9.24 -10.28 -3.20
N MET A 115 -10.57 -10.30 -3.25
CA MET A 115 -11.40 -9.26 -2.66
C MET A 115 -11.20 -9.17 -1.13
N CYS A 116 -11.09 -10.31 -0.44
CA CYS A 116 -10.76 -10.36 0.98
C CYS A 116 -9.41 -9.68 1.26
N VAL A 117 -8.37 -9.99 0.47
CA VAL A 117 -7.05 -9.37 0.64
C VAL A 117 -7.11 -7.85 0.37
N TYR A 118 -7.67 -7.42 -0.77
CA TYR A 118 -7.76 -5.98 -1.09
C TYR A 118 -8.57 -5.18 -0.07
N SER A 119 -9.68 -5.73 0.41
CA SER A 119 -10.51 -5.10 1.44
C SER A 119 -9.71 -4.86 2.73
N ASN A 120 -8.92 -5.85 3.15
CA ASN A 120 -8.15 -5.75 4.39
C ASN A 120 -6.89 -4.90 4.23
N LEU A 121 -6.23 -4.92 3.06
CA LEU A 121 -5.16 -3.97 2.76
C LEU A 121 -5.65 -2.52 2.78
N ALA A 122 -6.79 -2.23 2.17
CA ALA A 122 -7.39 -0.89 2.18
C ALA A 122 -7.71 -0.42 3.62
N ARG A 123 -8.22 -1.33 4.47
CA ARG A 123 -8.46 -1.05 5.91
C ARG A 123 -7.16 -0.79 6.67
N ILE A 124 -6.11 -1.57 6.41
CA ILE A 124 -4.79 -1.34 7.00
C ILE A 124 -4.26 0.03 6.57
N TYR A 125 -4.32 0.38 5.29
CA TYR A 125 -3.89 1.70 4.80
C TYR A 125 -4.66 2.83 5.47
N ALA A 126 -5.97 2.70 5.62
CA ALA A 126 -6.78 3.72 6.30
C ALA A 126 -6.43 3.87 7.78
N ARG A 127 -6.20 2.75 8.48
CA ARG A 127 -5.78 2.75 9.89
C ARG A 127 -4.41 3.41 10.05
N GLU A 128 -3.45 3.05 9.21
CA GLU A 128 -2.09 3.56 9.30
C GLU A 128 -2.00 5.04 8.87
N LEU A 129 -2.81 5.47 7.90
CA LEU A 129 -2.89 6.89 7.53
C LEU A 129 -3.38 7.73 8.71
N LYS A 130 -4.44 7.29 9.39
CA LYS A 130 -4.93 7.97 10.60
C LYS A 130 -3.89 7.97 11.72
N GLN A 131 -3.22 6.84 11.94
CA GLN A 131 -2.15 6.74 12.93
C GLN A 131 -0.97 7.67 12.61
N LEU A 132 -0.62 7.84 11.33
CA LEU A 132 0.39 8.80 10.89
C LEU A 132 -0.01 10.25 11.19
N GLU A 133 -1.26 10.64 10.96
CA GLU A 133 -1.76 11.97 11.31
C GLU A 133 -1.66 12.20 12.83
N ASP A 134 -2.10 11.22 13.64
CA ASP A 134 -2.06 11.28 15.11
C ASP A 134 -0.63 11.37 15.66
N LEU A 135 0.32 10.62 15.07
CA LEU A 135 1.72 10.62 15.49
C LEU A 135 2.44 11.89 15.08
N SER A 136 2.25 12.33 13.83
CA SER A 136 2.98 13.47 13.26
C SER A 136 2.38 14.83 13.62
N GLY A 137 1.10 14.86 14.01
CA GLY A 137 0.33 16.10 14.19
C GLY A 137 0.05 16.84 12.88
N LYS A 138 0.28 16.19 11.73
CA LYS A 138 0.04 16.75 10.39
C LYS A 138 -1.27 16.22 9.83
N THR A 139 -1.98 17.06 9.09
CA THR A 139 -3.06 16.59 8.20
C THR A 139 -2.43 16.07 6.90
N ILE A 140 -2.91 14.94 6.42
CA ILE A 140 -2.48 14.37 5.13
C ILE A 140 -3.61 14.60 4.13
N ASP A 141 -3.39 15.35 3.07
CA ASP A 141 -4.46 15.70 2.12
C ASP A 141 -4.75 14.59 1.08
N TYR A 142 -3.72 13.83 0.72
CA TYR A 142 -3.78 12.79 -0.30
C TYR A 142 -2.78 11.67 -0.01
N LEU A 143 -3.05 10.48 -0.53
CA LEU A 143 -2.18 9.32 -0.44
C LEU A 143 -1.53 9.02 -1.80
N HIS A 144 -0.20 9.11 -1.89
CA HIS A 144 0.53 8.64 -3.07
C HIS A 144 0.82 7.14 -2.98
N VAL A 145 0.31 6.37 -3.93
CA VAL A 145 0.63 4.93 -4.09
C VAL A 145 1.60 4.77 -5.24
N VAL A 146 2.79 4.30 -4.92
CA VAL A 146 3.91 4.11 -5.86
C VAL A 146 4.43 2.68 -5.81
N GLY A 147 5.12 2.21 -6.85
CA GLY A 147 5.58 0.82 -6.96
C GLY A 147 4.57 -0.05 -7.73
N GLY A 148 4.88 -1.33 -7.96
CA GLY A 148 4.04 -2.20 -8.79
C GLY A 148 2.56 -2.31 -8.34
N GLY A 149 2.28 -2.13 -7.05
CA GLY A 149 0.93 -2.10 -6.53
C GLY A 149 0.13 -0.83 -6.84
N SER A 150 0.75 0.21 -7.41
CA SER A 150 0.02 1.39 -7.90
C SER A 150 -0.94 1.06 -9.04
N ASN A 151 -0.69 -0.02 -9.78
CA ASN A 151 -1.49 -0.42 -10.93
C ASN A 151 -2.78 -1.18 -10.52
N VAL A 152 -3.02 -1.37 -9.22
CA VAL A 152 -4.18 -2.09 -8.72
C VAL A 152 -5.34 -1.12 -8.48
N SER A 153 -6.07 -0.79 -9.54
CA SER A 153 -7.16 0.20 -9.52
C SER A 153 -8.22 -0.07 -8.45
N LEU A 154 -8.59 -1.34 -8.27
CA LEU A 154 -9.57 -1.74 -7.27
C LEU A 154 -9.10 -1.42 -5.84
N LEU A 155 -7.85 -1.76 -5.50
CA LEU A 155 -7.27 -1.47 -4.19
C LEU A 155 -7.16 0.05 -3.96
N ASN A 156 -6.73 0.81 -4.96
CA ASN A 156 -6.63 2.26 -4.88
C ASN A 156 -8.01 2.89 -4.63
N GLN A 157 -9.05 2.46 -5.34
CA GLN A 157 -10.41 2.97 -5.17
C GLN A 157 -11.00 2.59 -3.80
N LEU A 158 -10.84 1.34 -3.35
CA LEU A 158 -11.27 0.91 -2.02
C LEU A 158 -10.57 1.74 -0.93
N THR A 159 -9.29 2.01 -1.11
CA THR A 159 -8.50 2.83 -0.18
C THR A 159 -9.02 4.27 -0.17
N ALA A 160 -9.22 4.91 -1.33
CA ALA A 160 -9.76 6.26 -1.44
C ALA A 160 -11.11 6.39 -0.72
N ASN A 161 -12.00 5.42 -0.93
CA ASN A 161 -13.31 5.38 -0.26
C ASN A 161 -13.18 5.29 1.26
N LEU A 162 -12.28 4.45 1.78
CA LEU A 162 -12.10 4.29 3.24
C LEU A 162 -11.42 5.48 3.91
N ILE A 163 -10.42 6.08 3.25
CA ILE A 163 -9.71 7.22 3.83
C ILE A 163 -10.49 8.54 3.67
N GLY A 164 -11.44 8.59 2.74
CA GLY A 164 -12.19 9.82 2.43
C GLY A 164 -11.31 10.91 1.80
N LYS A 165 -10.21 10.51 1.15
CA LYS A 165 -9.19 11.39 0.55
C LYS A 165 -8.77 10.86 -0.81
N GLU A 166 -8.18 11.72 -1.62
CA GLU A 166 -7.70 11.34 -2.94
C GLU A 166 -6.50 10.39 -2.82
N VAL A 167 -6.52 9.32 -3.62
CA VAL A 167 -5.38 8.43 -3.83
C VAL A 167 -4.80 8.72 -5.20
N ILE A 168 -3.52 9.07 -5.25
CA ILE A 168 -2.78 9.36 -6.47
C ILE A 168 -1.84 8.19 -6.74
N ALA A 169 -2.14 7.41 -7.78
CA ALA A 169 -1.41 6.22 -8.13
C ALA A 169 -0.37 6.48 -9.23
N GLY A 170 0.84 5.99 -9.02
CA GLY A 170 1.96 6.05 -9.95
C GLY A 170 3.12 6.89 -9.41
N PRO A 171 4.32 6.75 -10.01
CA PRO A 171 4.64 5.79 -11.07
C PRO A 171 4.88 4.36 -10.53
N GLY A 172 4.70 3.36 -11.39
CA GLY A 172 4.98 1.95 -11.06
C GLY A 172 6.46 1.69 -10.77
N GLU A 173 7.36 2.33 -11.52
CA GLU A 173 8.81 2.19 -11.39
C GLU A 173 9.45 3.27 -10.48
N ALA A 174 8.76 3.67 -9.40
CA ALA A 174 9.20 4.77 -8.53
C ALA A 174 10.63 4.64 -8.00
N THR A 175 11.12 3.42 -7.75
CA THR A 175 12.51 3.19 -7.34
C THR A 175 13.50 3.59 -8.44
N ALA A 176 13.27 3.13 -9.67
CA ALA A 176 14.16 3.42 -10.80
C ALA A 176 14.14 4.92 -11.13
N ILE A 177 12.94 5.52 -11.14
CA ILE A 177 12.75 6.95 -11.37
C ILE A 177 13.45 7.75 -10.27
N GLY A 178 13.29 7.39 -9.00
CA GLY A 178 13.95 8.07 -7.88
C GLY A 178 15.49 8.06 -8.01
N ILE A 179 16.07 6.94 -8.44
CA ILE A 179 17.51 6.84 -8.71
C ILE A 179 17.92 7.81 -9.83
N ILE A 180 17.21 7.81 -10.95
CA ILE A 180 17.50 8.69 -12.10
C ILE A 180 17.36 10.17 -11.71
N LEU A 181 16.31 10.55 -10.97
CA LEU A 181 16.10 11.93 -10.56
C LEU A 181 17.24 12.43 -9.65
N VAL A 182 17.74 11.59 -8.73
CA VAL A 182 18.91 11.95 -7.90
C VAL A 182 20.17 12.11 -8.76
N GLN A 183 20.37 11.26 -9.77
CA GLN A 183 21.49 11.42 -10.70
C GLN A 183 21.37 12.72 -11.51
N MET A 184 20.18 13.05 -12.01
CA MET A 184 19.92 14.30 -12.73
C MET A 184 20.18 15.53 -11.87
N ILE A 185 19.82 15.49 -10.58
CA ILE A 185 20.18 16.56 -9.63
C ILE A 185 21.71 16.65 -9.49
N SER A 186 22.41 15.51 -9.38
CA SER A 186 23.87 15.51 -9.19
C SER A 186 24.66 16.09 -10.35
N VAL A 187 24.13 16.04 -11.58
CA VAL A 187 24.76 16.63 -12.78
C VAL A 187 24.23 18.02 -13.11
N GLY A 188 23.33 18.58 -12.29
CA GLY A 188 22.81 19.94 -12.44
C GLY A 188 21.63 20.09 -13.40
N GLU A 189 21.02 19.00 -13.87
CA GLU A 189 19.78 19.05 -14.69
C GLU A 189 18.58 19.53 -13.86
N PHE A 190 18.58 19.24 -12.55
CA PHE A 190 17.62 19.79 -11.60
C PHE A 190 18.36 20.41 -10.42
N GLU A 191 17.90 21.56 -9.95
CA GLU A 191 18.45 22.29 -8.81
C GLU A 191 18.23 21.53 -7.49
N ASN A 192 17.08 20.87 -7.34
CA ASN A 192 16.69 20.20 -6.09
C ASN A 192 15.56 19.17 -6.32
N LEU A 193 15.22 18.45 -5.24
CA LEU A 193 14.19 17.42 -5.26
C LEU A 193 12.79 17.97 -5.57
N SER A 194 12.48 19.21 -5.19
CA SER A 194 11.18 19.82 -5.48
C SER A 194 11.00 20.05 -6.98
N GLN A 195 12.03 20.57 -7.66
CA GLN A 195 12.00 20.75 -9.11
C GLN A 195 11.88 19.41 -9.83
N ALA A 196 12.66 18.41 -9.41
CA ALA A 196 12.61 17.07 -9.99
C ALA A 196 11.23 16.39 -9.82
N ARG A 197 10.60 16.51 -8.63
CA ARG A 197 9.24 16.00 -8.37
C ARG A 197 8.19 16.76 -9.16
N HIS A 198 8.32 18.08 -9.32
CA HIS A 198 7.42 18.88 -10.14
C HIS A 198 7.50 18.50 -11.61
N TRP A 199 8.72 18.32 -12.13
CA TRP A 199 8.94 17.80 -13.48
C TRP A 199 8.27 16.44 -13.64
N LEU A 200 8.50 15.50 -12.70
CA LEU A 200 7.90 14.17 -12.74
C LEU A 200 6.36 14.24 -12.76
N ALA A 201 5.77 15.08 -11.91
CA ALA A 201 4.32 15.30 -11.86
C ALA A 201 3.76 15.83 -13.19
N SER A 202 4.52 16.66 -13.91
CA SER A 202 4.13 17.22 -15.21
C SER A 202 4.40 16.29 -16.40
N SER A 203 5.37 15.39 -16.27
CA SER A 203 5.88 14.56 -17.38
C SER A 203 5.35 13.13 -17.37
N SER A 204 4.68 12.71 -16.30
CA SER A 204 4.16 11.35 -16.12
C SER A 204 2.65 11.33 -15.97
N SER A 205 2.03 10.21 -16.33
CA SER A 205 0.61 9.98 -16.07
C SER A 205 0.44 9.42 -14.65
N PHE A 206 -0.42 10.06 -13.88
CA PHE A 206 -0.88 9.59 -12.58
C PHE A 206 -2.38 9.38 -12.65
N GLU A 207 -2.85 8.31 -12.01
CA GLU A 207 -4.27 8.05 -11.89
C GLU A 207 -4.77 8.57 -10.54
N CYS A 208 -5.81 9.40 -10.59
CA CYS A 208 -6.43 9.96 -9.40
C CYS A 208 -7.73 9.21 -9.08
N TYR A 209 -7.77 8.61 -7.89
CA TYR A 209 -8.93 7.92 -7.35
C TYR A 209 -9.55 8.79 -6.27
N ARG A 210 -10.74 9.32 -6.56
CA ARG A 210 -11.51 10.12 -5.61
C ARG A 210 -12.48 9.24 -4.83
N PRO A 211 -12.77 9.56 -3.56
CA PRO A 211 -13.78 8.85 -2.80
C PRO A 211 -15.13 8.86 -3.54
N GLN A 212 -15.71 7.68 -3.71
CA GLN A 212 -17.06 7.48 -4.23
C GLN A 212 -17.97 7.23 -3.02
N ILE A 213 -18.53 8.31 -2.48
CA ILE A 213 -19.41 8.31 -1.29
C ILE A 213 -20.85 8.40 -1.74
#